data_AF-A0A946MZ19-F1
#
_entry.id   AF-A0A946MZ19-F1
#
_cell.length_a   1.000
_cell.length_b   1.000
_cell.length_c   1.000
_cell.angle_alpha   90.00
_cell.angle_beta   90.00
_cell.angle_gamma   90.00
#
_symmetry.space_group_name_H-M   'P 1'
#
loop_
_entity.id
_entity.type
_entity.pdbx_description
1 polymer ?
#
loop_
_entity_poly.entity_id
_entity_poly.type
_entity_poly.pdbx_seq_one_letter_code
_entity_poly.pdbx_strand_id
1 'polypeptide(L)'
;MRNNQIIPSTRELRENVSHRLSLAVTKVGSVTEISQMIGVNRTQFSRYLSGKSMPRPEVLYQLSVQLGLPLEWFFSSDATSTSETAVLQFGNAMAELVRGRNFQIMDDVVQDGLYLLWKGMFNEASGAEALMCSVNSYAGIRKSSCRSGAHWQKME
;
A
#
# COMPACT_ATOMS: atom_id res chain seq x y z
N MET A 1 27.34 2.64 -0.62
CA MET A 1 27.09 1.61 0.43
C MET A 1 26.56 0.38 -0.26
N ARG A 2 27.30 -0.74 -0.26
CA ARG A 2 26.86 -1.98 -0.93
C ARG A 2 25.64 -2.51 -0.20
N ASN A 3 24.52 -2.57 -0.91
CA ASN A 3 23.26 -3.13 -0.45
C ASN A 3 23.52 -4.61 -0.11
N ASN A 4 23.68 -4.90 1.18
CA ASN A 4 23.90 -6.26 1.66
C ASN A 4 22.58 -7.00 1.49
N GLN A 5 22.32 -7.51 0.29
CA GLN A 5 21.20 -8.41 0.05
C GLN A 5 21.47 -9.66 0.89
N ILE A 6 20.89 -9.68 2.09
CA ILE A 6 20.81 -10.87 2.93
C ILE A 6 20.01 -11.87 2.11
N ILE A 7 20.70 -12.83 1.51
CA ILE A 7 20.04 -13.94 0.82
C ILE A 7 19.17 -14.61 1.89
N PRO A 8 17.83 -14.60 1.73
CA PRO A 8 16.94 -15.13 2.75
C PRO A 8 17.27 -16.59 2.99
N SER A 9 17.24 -17.01 4.25
CA SER A 9 17.43 -18.42 4.56
C SER A 9 16.35 -19.24 3.86
N THR A 10 16.66 -20.50 3.55
CA THR A 10 15.70 -21.43 2.92
C THR A 10 14.45 -21.67 3.77
N ARG A 11 14.51 -21.35 5.07
CA ARG A 11 13.37 -21.36 5.98
C ARG A 11 12.50 -20.13 5.79
N GLU A 12 13.07 -18.93 5.83
CA GLU A 12 12.34 -17.67 5.66
C GLU A 12 11.64 -17.60 4.29
N LEU A 13 12.32 -18.05 3.23
CA LEU A 13 11.73 -18.12 1.89
C LEU A 13 10.45 -18.97 1.87
N ARG A 14 10.51 -20.12 2.54
CA ARG A 14 9.38 -21.07 2.61
C ARG A 14 8.24 -20.53 3.45
N GLU A 15 8.56 -19.90 4.58
CA GLU A 15 7.58 -19.24 5.45
C GLU A 15 6.85 -18.13 4.67
N ASN A 16 7.58 -17.29 3.93
CA ASN A 16 7.02 -16.26 3.07
C ASN A 16 6.09 -16.85 1.99
N VAL A 17 6.56 -17.83 1.21
CA VAL A 17 5.75 -18.48 0.18
C VAL A 17 4.48 -19.10 0.79
N SER A 18 4.58 -19.76 1.95
CA SER A 18 3.41 -20.33 2.64
C SER A 18 2.39 -19.28 3.08
N HIS A 19 2.88 -18.11 3.52
CA HIS A 19 2.05 -16.97 3.89
C HIS A 19 1.33 -16.40 2.66
N ARG A 20 2.05 -16.17 1.55
CA ARG A 20 1.49 -15.71 0.29
C ARG A 20 0.43 -16.66 -0.28
N LEU A 21 0.68 -17.96 -0.23
CA LEU A 21 -0.32 -18.96 -0.63
C LEU A 21 -1.57 -18.89 0.24
N SER A 22 -1.42 -18.65 1.54
CA SER A 22 -2.57 -18.48 2.44
C SER A 22 -3.40 -17.25 2.06
N LEU A 23 -2.76 -16.13 1.73
CA LEU A 23 -3.46 -14.94 1.22
C LEU A 23 -4.20 -15.19 -0.09
N ALA A 24 -3.58 -15.96 -1.01
CA ALA A 24 -4.24 -16.37 -2.25
C ALA A 24 -5.49 -17.22 -1.99
N VAL A 25 -5.43 -18.15 -1.02
CA VAL A 25 -6.59 -18.94 -0.59
C VAL A 25 -7.69 -18.06 0.00
N THR A 26 -7.35 -17.07 0.84
CA THR A 26 -8.34 -16.16 1.41
C THR A 26 -9.09 -15.38 0.33
N LYS A 27 -8.43 -15.02 -0.78
CA LYS A 27 -9.09 -14.32 -1.90
C LYS A 27 -10.09 -15.19 -2.66
N VAL A 28 -9.77 -16.47 -2.88
CA VAL A 28 -10.66 -17.40 -3.60
C VAL A 28 -11.74 -17.98 -2.68
N GLY A 29 -11.44 -18.16 -1.40
CA GLY A 29 -12.39 -18.65 -0.39
C GLY A 29 -12.41 -20.18 -0.22
N SER A 30 -11.64 -20.95 -1.00
CA SER A 30 -11.62 -22.42 -0.90
C SER A 30 -10.27 -23.05 -1.25
N VAL A 31 -9.75 -23.82 -0.30
CA VAL A 31 -8.53 -24.65 -0.48
C VAL A 31 -8.77 -25.76 -1.50
N THR A 32 -9.96 -26.36 -1.48
CA THR A 32 -10.30 -27.49 -2.37
C THR A 32 -10.37 -27.02 -3.82
N GLU A 33 -10.99 -25.86 -4.05
CA GLU A 33 -11.13 -25.26 -5.37
C GLU A 33 -9.76 -24.95 -6.00
N ILE A 34 -8.87 -24.29 -5.25
CA ILE A 34 -7.51 -24.01 -5.72
C ILE A 34 -6.74 -25.31 -6.01
N SER A 35 -6.85 -26.31 -5.13
CA SER A 35 -6.15 -27.60 -5.33
C SER A 35 -6.60 -28.32 -6.61
N GLN A 36 -7.89 -28.27 -6.93
CA GLN A 36 -8.44 -28.83 -8.16
C GLN A 36 -8.00 -28.04 -9.40
N MET A 37 -8.04 -26.72 -9.31
CA MET A 37 -7.66 -25.79 -10.39
C MET A 37 -6.22 -25.99 -10.86
N ILE A 38 -5.30 -26.27 -9.94
CA ILE A 38 -3.87 -26.51 -10.24
C ILE A 38 -3.52 -28.01 -10.37
N GLY A 39 -4.50 -28.90 -10.24
CA GLY A 39 -4.28 -30.35 -10.36
C GLY A 39 -3.39 -30.96 -9.27
N VAL A 40 -3.34 -30.37 -8.07
CA VAL A 40 -2.53 -30.86 -6.94
C VAL A 40 -3.44 -31.49 -5.89
N ASN A 41 -3.00 -32.59 -5.28
CA ASN A 41 -3.76 -33.23 -4.20
C ASN A 41 -3.97 -32.25 -3.03
N ARG A 42 -5.20 -32.15 -2.50
CA ARG A 42 -5.56 -31.29 -1.35
C ARG A 42 -4.58 -31.44 -0.18
N THR A 43 -4.17 -32.66 0.17
CA THR A 43 -3.21 -32.91 1.25
C THR A 43 -1.82 -32.34 0.94
N GLN A 44 -1.37 -32.44 -0.32
CA GLN A 44 -0.11 -31.85 -0.75
C GLN A 44 -0.18 -30.32 -0.71
N PHE A 45 -1.29 -29.74 -1.15
CA PHE A 45 -1.52 -28.30 -1.09
C PHE A 45 -1.58 -27.78 0.36
N SER A 46 -2.22 -28.52 1.28
CA SER A 46 -2.20 -28.17 2.72
C SER A 46 -0.79 -28.22 3.34
N ARG A 47 0.11 -29.07 2.84
CA ARG A 47 1.52 -29.06 3.27
C ARG A 47 2.26 -27.82 2.77
N TYR A 48 1.89 -27.27 1.62
CA TYR A 48 2.41 -25.99 1.14
C TYR A 48 1.94 -24.81 2.00
N LEU A 49 0.64 -24.76 2.32
CA LEU A 49 0.07 -23.72 3.19
C LEU A 49 0.69 -23.70 4.60
N SER A 50 1.03 -24.87 5.14
CA SER A 50 1.69 -24.99 6.45
C SER A 50 3.21 -24.82 6.40
N GLY A 51 3.80 -24.59 5.22
CA GLY A 51 5.25 -24.48 5.06
C GLY A 51 6.01 -25.80 5.31
N LYS A 52 5.33 -26.95 5.39
CA LYS A 52 5.99 -28.25 5.59
C LYS A 52 6.74 -28.72 4.34
N SER A 53 6.30 -28.29 3.16
CA SER A 53 6.96 -28.54 1.87
C SER A 53 6.89 -27.30 1.00
N MET A 54 7.87 -27.12 0.11
CA MET A 54 7.87 -26.03 -0.87
C MET A 54 7.14 -26.48 -2.15
N PRO A 55 6.27 -25.64 -2.73
CA PRO A 55 5.69 -25.93 -4.04
C PRO A 55 6.78 -26.03 -5.10
N ARG A 56 6.57 -26.88 -6.11
CA ARG A 56 7.45 -26.91 -7.27
C ARG A 56 7.24 -25.66 -8.13
N PRO A 57 8.27 -25.20 -8.89
CA PRO A 57 8.15 -24.04 -9.76
C PRO A 57 6.95 -24.11 -10.73
N GLU A 58 6.65 -25.29 -11.26
CA GLU A 58 5.53 -25.50 -12.19
C GLU A 58 4.17 -25.24 -11.52
N VAL A 59 4.04 -25.61 -10.25
CA VAL A 59 2.81 -25.38 -9.46
C VAL A 59 2.63 -23.89 -9.18
N LEU A 60 3.71 -23.17 -8.87
CA LEU A 60 3.65 -21.72 -8.68
C LEU A 60 3.30 -20.99 -9.98
N TYR A 61 3.83 -21.46 -11.11
CA TYR A 61 3.48 -20.93 -12.41
C TYR A 61 2.00 -21.13 -12.75
N GLN A 62 1.45 -22.32 -12.50
CA GLN A 62 0.02 -22.57 -12.69
C GLN A 62 -0.85 -21.70 -11.78
N LEU A 63 -0.47 -21.53 -10.51
CA LEU A 63 -1.14 -20.59 -9.61
C LEU A 63 -1.10 -19.16 -10.14
N SER A 64 0.04 -18.71 -10.65
CA SER A 64 0.21 -17.38 -11.26
C SER A 64 -0.77 -17.16 -12.41
N VAL A 65 -0.83 -18.10 -13.35
CA VAL A 65 -1.72 -18.02 -14.53
C VAL A 65 -3.19 -18.04 -14.11
N GLN A 66 -3.57 -18.95 -13.23
CA GLN A 66 -4.97 -19.15 -12.84
C GLN A 66 -5.51 -18.00 -11.97
N LEU A 67 -4.67 -17.39 -11.14
CA LEU A 67 -5.06 -16.31 -10.24
C LEU A 67 -4.78 -14.91 -10.83
N GLY A 68 -4.16 -14.82 -12.01
CA GLY A 68 -3.74 -13.55 -12.60
C GLY A 68 -2.72 -12.80 -11.74
N LEU A 69 -1.88 -13.52 -11.00
CA LEU A 69 -0.86 -12.95 -10.11
C LEU A 69 0.53 -13.07 -10.75
N PRO A 70 1.40 -12.04 -10.67
CA PRO A 70 2.79 -12.18 -11.08
C PRO A 70 3.50 -13.28 -10.29
N LEU A 71 4.40 -14.05 -10.93
CA LEU A 71 5.11 -15.15 -10.26
C LEU A 71 5.98 -14.63 -9.09
N GLU A 72 6.53 -13.44 -9.25
CA GLU A 72 7.36 -12.73 -8.28
C GLU A 72 6.59 -12.44 -6.98
N TRP A 73 5.26 -12.30 -7.07
CA TRP A 73 4.39 -12.00 -5.93
C TRP A 73 4.50 -13.05 -4.82
N PHE A 74 4.71 -14.33 -5.17
CA PHE A 74 4.87 -15.40 -4.19
C PHE A 74 6.17 -15.30 -3.38
N PHE A 75 7.15 -14.56 -3.88
CA PHE A 75 8.48 -14.42 -3.29
C PHE A 75 8.71 -13.04 -2.67
N SER A 76 7.86 -12.07 -2.98
CA SER A 76 7.93 -10.73 -2.40
C SER A 76 7.77 -10.81 -0.88
N SER A 77 8.80 -10.40 -0.14
CA SER A 77 8.68 -10.16 1.30
C SER A 77 7.81 -8.94 1.54
N ASP A 78 6.90 -9.02 2.51
CA ASP A 78 6.18 -7.85 3.04
C ASP A 78 7.10 -6.94 3.87
N ALA A 79 8.42 -7.15 3.84
CA ALA A 79 9.42 -6.25 4.38
C ALA A 79 9.35 -4.88 3.67
N THR A 80 8.47 -4.04 4.22
CA THR A 80 8.67 -2.61 4.44
C THR A 80 9.17 -1.85 3.20
N SER A 81 8.26 -1.60 2.25
CA SER A 81 8.41 -0.48 1.30
C SER A 81 7.14 -0.13 0.54
N THR A 82 6.05 -0.89 0.69
CA THR A 82 4.78 -0.53 0.06
C THR A 82 4.20 0.74 0.67
N SER A 83 4.36 0.99 1.97
CA SER A 83 3.78 2.18 2.60
C SER A 83 4.44 3.47 2.09
N GLU A 84 5.78 3.59 2.11
CA GLU A 84 6.43 4.81 1.60
C GLU A 84 6.30 4.95 0.08
N THR A 85 6.51 3.88 -0.71
CA THR A 85 6.46 3.99 -2.17
C THR A 85 5.05 4.22 -2.69
N ALA A 86 4.03 3.55 -2.13
CA ALA A 86 2.65 3.77 -2.53
C ALA A 86 2.11 5.13 -2.04
N VAL A 87 2.51 5.58 -0.84
CA VAL A 87 2.18 6.94 -0.35
C VAL A 87 2.82 8.01 -1.23
N LEU A 88 4.08 7.83 -1.65
CA LEU A 88 4.77 8.77 -2.54
C LEU A 88 4.17 8.75 -3.96
N GLN A 89 3.83 7.57 -4.51
CA GLN A 89 3.19 7.45 -5.82
C GLN A 89 1.79 8.07 -5.83
N PHE A 90 0.98 7.80 -4.80
CA PHE A 90 -0.34 8.40 -4.63
C PHE A 90 -0.23 9.92 -4.41
N GLY A 91 0.71 10.35 -3.56
CA GLY A 91 0.99 11.76 -3.31
C GLY A 91 1.38 12.51 -4.59
N ASN A 92 2.22 11.93 -5.44
CA ASN A 92 2.57 12.50 -6.74
C ASN A 92 1.38 12.56 -7.70
N ALA A 93 0.60 11.48 -7.83
CA ALA A 93 -0.58 11.46 -8.68
C ALA A 93 -1.63 12.50 -8.25
N MET A 94 -1.86 12.64 -6.94
CA MET A 94 -2.75 13.65 -6.38
C MET A 94 -2.21 15.07 -6.58
N ALA A 95 -0.90 15.27 -6.35
CA ALA A 95 -0.25 16.55 -6.61
C ALA A 95 -0.41 16.93 -8.08
N GLU A 96 -0.22 16.00 -9.03
CA GLU A 96 -0.38 16.25 -10.46
C GLU A 96 -1.83 16.57 -10.86
N LEU A 97 -2.81 15.90 -10.25
CA LEU A 97 -4.24 16.20 -10.46
C LEU A 97 -4.63 17.60 -9.99
N VAL A 98 -4.04 18.09 -8.91
CA VAL A 98 -4.36 19.37 -8.27
C VAL A 98 -3.50 20.52 -8.80
N ARG A 99 -2.25 20.24 -9.18
CA ARG A 99 -1.26 21.24 -9.58
C ARG A 99 -1.70 21.96 -10.85
N GLY A 100 -1.73 23.29 -10.79
CA GLY A 100 -2.11 24.15 -11.91
C GLY A 100 -3.61 24.21 -12.19
N ARG A 101 -4.45 23.52 -11.42
CA ARG A 101 -5.91 23.69 -11.50
C ARG A 101 -6.37 24.87 -10.66
N ASN A 102 -7.22 25.70 -11.24
CA ASN A 102 -7.95 26.74 -10.52
C ASN A 102 -9.31 26.15 -10.11
N PHE A 103 -9.56 26.10 -8.81
CA PHE A 103 -10.86 25.70 -8.28
C PHE A 103 -11.73 26.96 -8.13
N GLN A 104 -12.89 26.98 -8.77
CA GLN A 104 -13.91 27.99 -8.48
C GLN A 104 -14.63 27.55 -7.20
N ILE A 105 -14.42 28.31 -6.13
CA ILE A 105 -15.08 28.11 -4.84
C ILE A 105 -16.07 29.26 -4.69
N MET A 106 -17.32 28.96 -4.30
CA MET A 106 -18.33 30.00 -4.05
C MET A 106 -17.91 30.89 -2.88
N ASP A 107 -18.26 32.19 -2.96
CA ASP A 107 -17.82 33.21 -2.00
C ASP A 107 -18.35 33.02 -0.58
N ASP A 108 -19.47 32.31 -0.42
CA ASP A 108 -20.08 31.98 0.86
C ASP A 108 -19.38 30.82 1.59
N VAL A 109 -18.59 30.01 0.88
CA VAL A 109 -18.00 28.78 1.45
C VAL A 109 -16.64 29.04 2.11
N VAL A 110 -15.84 29.97 1.58
CA VAL A 110 -14.48 30.26 2.08
C VAL A 110 -14.25 31.77 2.09
N GLN A 111 -14.05 32.36 3.26
CA GLN A 111 -13.77 33.78 3.41
C GLN A 111 -12.27 34.06 3.28
N ASP A 112 -11.89 35.32 3.09
CA ASP A 112 -10.50 35.73 3.18
C ASP A 112 -10.04 35.63 4.64
N GLY A 113 -8.86 35.03 4.87
CA GLY A 113 -8.37 34.80 6.21
C GLY A 113 -7.35 33.68 6.34
N LEU A 114 -7.06 33.32 7.61
CA LEU A 114 -6.17 32.22 7.97
C LEU A 114 -6.99 31.00 8.39
N TYR A 115 -6.70 29.87 7.77
CA TYR A 115 -7.31 28.59 8.04
C TYR A 115 -6.27 27.64 8.64
N LEU A 116 -6.67 26.95 9.71
CA LEU A 116 -5.90 25.85 10.29
C LEU A 116 -6.65 24.54 10.04
N LEU A 117 -6.05 23.64 9.28
CA LEU A 117 -6.58 22.31 9.04
C LEU A 117 -5.71 21.27 9.73
N TRP A 118 -6.36 20.27 10.31
CA TRP A 118 -5.70 19.13 10.92
C TRP A 118 -6.00 17.88 10.10
N LYS A 119 -4.98 17.09 9.81
CA LYS A 119 -5.15 15.78 9.18
C LYS A 119 -4.31 14.73 9.90
N GLY A 120 -4.85 13.52 10.02
CA GLY A 120 -4.06 12.37 10.47
C GLY A 120 -2.89 12.10 9.51
N MET A 121 -1.74 11.73 10.05
CA MET A 121 -0.59 11.33 9.26
C MET A 121 -0.82 9.92 8.70
N PHE A 122 -0.54 9.73 7.42
CA PHE A 122 -0.77 8.43 6.77
C PHE A 122 0.25 7.36 7.19
N ASN A 123 1.45 7.78 7.57
CA ASN A 123 2.56 6.92 7.97
C ASN A 123 2.63 6.67 9.48
N GLU A 124 1.89 7.42 10.29
CA GLU A 124 1.89 7.30 11.75
C GLU A 124 0.46 7.23 12.29
N ALA A 125 0.08 6.08 12.86
CA ALA A 125 -1.29 5.80 13.29
C ALA A 125 -1.82 6.78 14.37
N SER A 126 -0.94 7.40 15.15
CA SER A 126 -1.25 8.36 16.21
C SER A 126 -0.74 9.78 15.93
N GLY A 127 -0.27 10.03 14.71
CA GLY A 127 0.28 11.31 14.27
C GLY A 127 -0.76 12.23 13.64
N ALA A 128 -0.65 13.54 13.89
CA ALA A 128 -1.43 14.55 13.19
C ALA A 128 -0.52 15.66 12.63
N GLU A 129 -0.84 16.12 11.43
CA GLU A 129 -0.19 17.26 10.77
C GLU A 129 -1.14 18.45 10.72
N ALA A 130 -0.64 19.62 11.11
CA ALA A 130 -1.35 20.88 10.96
C ALA A 130 -0.89 21.61 9.67
N LEU A 131 -1.87 22.00 8.87
CA LEU A 131 -1.71 22.79 7.66
C LEU A 131 -2.30 24.17 7.92
N MET A 132 -1.46 25.21 7.81
CA MET A 132 -1.90 26.59 7.88
C MET A 132 -2.01 27.14 6.47
N CYS A 133 -3.20 27.62 6.09
CA CYS A 133 -3.50 28.16 4.78
C CYS A 133 -3.95 29.62 4.89
N SER A 134 -3.31 30.52 4.17
CA SER A 134 -3.82 31.87 3.96
C SER A 134 -4.64 31.90 2.67
N VAL A 135 -5.87 32.38 2.75
CA VAL A 135 -6.73 32.61 1.59
C VAL A 135 -6.90 34.11 1.41
N ASN A 136 -6.50 34.62 0.24
CA ASN A 136 -6.66 36.01 -0.12
C ASN A 136 -7.33 36.12 -1.50
N SER A 137 -8.31 37.02 -1.62
CA SER A 137 -8.92 37.37 -2.89
C SER A 137 -8.18 38.53 -3.54
N TYR A 138 -7.75 38.36 -4.80
CA TYR A 138 -7.22 39.45 -5.60
C TYR A 138 -7.92 39.50 -6.95
N ALA A 139 -8.60 40.62 -7.24
CA ALA A 139 -9.32 40.84 -8.50
C ALA A 139 -10.33 39.72 -8.87
N GLY A 140 -11.08 39.21 -7.87
CA GLY A 140 -12.06 38.13 -8.06
C GLY A 140 -11.45 36.73 -8.19
N ILE A 141 -10.12 36.60 -8.16
CA ILE A 141 -9.41 35.32 -8.15
C ILE A 141 -8.96 35.04 -6.71
N ARG A 142 -9.41 33.93 -6.15
CA ARG A 142 -8.95 33.45 -4.84
C ARG A 142 -7.63 32.71 -4.97
N LYS A 143 -6.65 33.12 -4.18
CA LYS A 143 -5.35 32.46 -4.05
C LYS A 143 -5.23 31.90 -2.65
N SER A 144 -5.02 30.59 -2.55
CA SER A 144 -4.66 29.92 -1.30
C SER A 144 -3.17 29.59 -1.29
N SER A 145 -2.53 29.83 -0.15
CA SER A 145 -1.15 29.44 0.10
C SER A 145 -1.10 28.67 1.40
N CYS A 146 -0.71 27.40 1.34
CA CYS A 146 -0.64 26.52 2.50
C CYS A 146 0.81 26.18 2.84
N ARG A 147 1.11 26.10 4.14
CA ARG A 147 2.36 25.56 4.67
C ARG A 147 2.04 24.51 5.74
N SER A 148 2.71 23.37 5.70
CA SER A 148 2.76 22.48 6.87
C SER A 148 3.68 23.10 7.91
N GLY A 149 3.25 23.10 9.17
CA GLY A 149 3.93 23.87 10.22
C GLY A 149 4.10 23.17 11.56
N ALA A 150 3.35 22.09 11.83
CA ALA A 150 3.48 21.36 13.08
C ALA A 150 3.10 19.89 12.94
N HIS A 151 3.97 19.02 13.44
CA HIS A 151 3.71 17.59 13.62
C HIS A 151 3.45 17.33 15.09
N TRP A 152 2.37 16.62 15.38
CA TRP A 152 1.99 16.23 16.73
C TRP A 152 1.92 14.71 16.82
N GLN A 153 2.63 14.16 17.80
CA GLN A 153 2.47 12.77 18.23
C GLN A 153 1.72 12.76 19.55
N LYS A 154 0.70 11.91 19.64
CA LYS A 154 0.01 11.65 20.90
C LYS A 154 1.00 10.96 21.85
N MET A 155 1.32 11.57 23.00
CA MET A 155 2.05 10.87 24.07
C MET A 155 1.09 9.83 24.68
N GLU A 156 1.54 8.59 24.76
CA GLU A 156 0.88 7.52 25.53
C GLU A 156 1.03 7.72 27.04
#